data_AF-A0A9D7GZH0-F1
#
_entry.id   AF-A0A9D7GZH0-F1
#
_cell.length_a   1.000
_cell.length_b   1.000
_cell.length_c   1.000
_cell.angle_alpha   90.00
_cell.angle_beta   90.00
_cell.angle_gamma   90.00
#
_symmetry.space_group_name_H-M   'P 1'
#
loop_
_entity.id
_entity.type
_entity.pdbx_description
1 polymer ?
#
loop_
_entity_poly.entity_id
_entity_poly.type
_entity_poly.pdbx_seq_one_letter_code
_entity_poly.pdbx_strand_id
1 'polypeptide(L)'
;MAAALASTGCAAPPADRAADSARASVAASDPTSALDTTGAPSCPMEGNWTACAVEERLKRAGVVIEKQADPVQHPFMSVPGATYHIGNAEHELEVFLYPSAEARARDTAALDSTTVSPRGTRVAWRTPPTLVVSNNLAAIILSFNDRTVERLTLALAAGLPEPEKR
;
A
#
# COMPACT_ATOMS: atom_id res chain seq x y z
N MET A 1 -21.95 54.29 -4.92
CA MET A 1 -21.42 54.86 -6.18
C MET A 1 -20.62 53.75 -6.84
N ALA A 2 -21.19 52.99 -7.79
CA ALA A 2 -21.30 53.30 -9.24
C ALA A 2 -19.90 53.40 -9.89
N ALA A 3 -19.49 52.67 -10.93
CA ALA A 3 -20.17 52.02 -12.07
C ALA A 3 -19.34 50.78 -12.52
N ALA A 4 -19.87 49.65 -13.04
CA ALA A 4 -20.65 49.40 -14.28
C ALA A 4 -19.78 49.73 -15.55
N LEU A 5 -19.62 48.95 -16.64
CA LEU A 5 -20.38 47.86 -17.29
C LEU A 5 -19.56 47.31 -18.51
N ALA A 6 -19.82 46.05 -18.91
CA ALA A 6 -20.04 45.52 -20.29
C ALA A 6 -18.91 45.60 -21.36
N SER A 7 -18.75 44.71 -22.36
CA SER A 7 -19.39 43.46 -22.79
C SER A 7 -18.65 42.88 -24.03
N THR A 8 -19.04 41.65 -24.41
CA THR A 8 -19.20 41.12 -25.79
C THR A 8 -17.98 40.60 -26.58
N GLY A 9 -18.09 39.32 -26.96
CA GLY A 9 -17.33 38.72 -28.06
C GLY A 9 -17.61 37.22 -28.25
N CYS A 10 -18.78 36.84 -28.75
CA CYS A 10 -19.05 35.52 -29.34
C CYS A 10 -18.57 35.48 -30.79
N ALA A 11 -17.87 34.43 -31.22
CA ALA A 11 -18.08 33.77 -32.52
C ALA A 11 -17.17 32.53 -32.68
N ALA A 12 -17.76 31.45 -33.17
CA ALA A 12 -17.21 30.11 -33.35
C ALA A 12 -16.50 29.93 -34.73
N PRO A 13 -15.84 28.77 -35.00
CA PRO A 13 -14.77 28.59 -36.00
C PRO A 13 -15.24 28.04 -37.36
N PRO A 14 -14.34 27.94 -38.36
CA PRO A 14 -14.04 26.62 -38.96
C PRO A 14 -12.55 26.45 -39.36
N ALA A 15 -11.94 25.31 -39.04
CA ALA A 15 -11.69 24.13 -39.89
C ALA A 15 -10.46 24.27 -40.81
N ASP A 16 -9.42 23.49 -40.54
CA ASP A 16 -8.74 22.65 -41.53
C ASP A 16 -7.59 21.90 -40.87
N ARG A 17 -7.83 20.62 -40.54
CA ARG A 17 -6.74 19.68 -40.29
C ARG A 17 -7.06 18.34 -40.92
N ALA A 18 -6.18 18.02 -41.87
CA ALA A 18 -5.47 16.76 -41.97
C ALA A 18 -6.22 15.53 -42.50
N ALA A 19 -5.74 15.13 -43.68
CA ALA A 19 -5.28 13.78 -43.99
C ALA A 19 -6.35 12.71 -44.20
N ASP A 20 -6.66 12.53 -45.49
CA ASP A 20 -6.96 11.24 -46.10
C ASP A 20 -6.00 10.15 -45.59
N SER A 21 -6.55 9.12 -44.96
CA SER A 21 -5.88 7.83 -44.79
C SER A 21 -6.89 6.71 -44.59
N ALA A 22 -6.90 5.81 -45.58
CA ALA A 22 -7.12 4.37 -45.49
C ALA A 22 -8.49 3.82 -45.00
N ARG A 23 -9.16 3.15 -45.96
CA ARG A 23 -10.07 2.03 -45.69
C ARG A 23 -9.36 0.95 -44.88
N ALA A 24 -9.99 0.49 -43.81
CA ALA A 24 -9.77 -0.84 -43.24
C ALA A 24 -11.12 -1.44 -42.80
N SER A 25 -11.21 -2.75 -43.01
CA SER A 25 -12.39 -3.60 -43.04
C SER A 25 -13.29 -3.55 -41.81
N VAL A 26 -14.58 -3.77 -42.09
CA VAL A 26 -15.63 -4.10 -41.13
C VAL A 26 -15.21 -5.39 -40.39
N ALA A 27 -14.75 -5.24 -39.14
CA ALA A 27 -14.60 -6.35 -38.23
C ALA A 27 -15.94 -6.62 -37.53
N ALA A 28 -16.20 -7.91 -37.32
CA ALA A 28 -17.42 -8.49 -36.81
C ALA A 28 -17.97 -7.79 -35.56
N SER A 29 -19.30 -7.64 -35.53
CA SER A 29 -20.06 -7.36 -34.32
C SER A 29 -19.93 -8.55 -33.37
N ASP A 30 -19.06 -8.45 -32.37
CA ASP A 30 -19.18 -9.23 -31.15
C ASP A 30 -19.98 -8.44 -30.11
N PRO A 31 -20.88 -9.09 -29.36
CA PRO A 31 -21.82 -8.41 -28.49
C PRO A 31 -21.07 -7.74 -27.34
N THR A 32 -21.40 -6.45 -27.17
CA THR A 32 -21.24 -5.65 -25.97
C THR A 32 -21.44 -6.50 -24.72
N SER A 33 -20.34 -6.97 -24.13
CA SER A 33 -20.28 -7.20 -22.70
C SER A 33 -20.31 -5.81 -22.07
N ALA A 34 -21.50 -5.43 -21.63
CA ALA A 34 -21.64 -4.44 -20.58
C ALA A 34 -20.91 -5.03 -19.35
N LEU A 35 -19.63 -4.71 -19.21
CA LEU A 35 -18.94 -4.90 -17.95
C LEU A 35 -19.37 -3.76 -17.05
N ASP A 36 -20.19 -4.16 -16.09
CA ASP A 36 -20.66 -3.48 -14.91
C ASP A 36 -19.81 -2.29 -14.48
N THR A 37 -20.53 -1.20 -14.22
CA THR A 37 -20.12 -0.05 -13.41
C THR A 37 -19.26 -0.51 -12.24
N THR A 38 -18.00 -0.12 -12.33
CA THR A 38 -16.90 -0.31 -11.41
C THR A 38 -17.29 -0.01 -9.96
N GLY A 39 -17.62 -1.05 -9.20
CA GLY A 39 -17.46 -1.01 -7.74
C GLY A 39 -15.96 -0.93 -7.45
N ALA A 40 -15.55 -0.02 -6.57
CA ALA A 40 -14.16 0.03 -6.10
C ALA A 40 -13.72 -1.39 -5.66
N PRO A 41 -12.48 -1.83 -5.98
CA PRO A 41 -12.01 -3.14 -5.56
C PRO A 41 -12.14 -3.22 -4.04
N SER A 42 -12.97 -4.14 -3.56
CA SER A 42 -13.09 -4.42 -2.13
C SER A 42 -11.74 -4.97 -1.68
N CYS A 43 -11.18 -4.37 -0.63
CA CYS A 43 -9.95 -4.90 -0.03
C CYS A 43 -10.35 -6.02 0.93
N PRO A 44 -10.10 -7.30 0.58
CA PRO A 44 -10.46 -8.40 1.46
C PRO A 44 -9.68 -8.26 2.77
N MET A 45 -10.42 -8.15 3.87
CA MET A 45 -9.88 -7.99 5.23
C MET A 45 -9.94 -9.32 5.99
N GLU A 46 -9.69 -10.44 5.29
CA GLU A 46 -9.82 -11.80 5.81
C GLU A 46 -8.62 -12.66 5.39
N GLY A 47 -8.24 -13.63 6.23
CA GLY A 47 -7.18 -14.60 5.96
C GLY A 47 -5.77 -14.00 5.94
N ASN A 48 -5.11 -14.05 4.77
CA ASN A 48 -3.74 -13.56 4.61
C ASN A 48 -3.69 -12.04 4.47
N TRP A 49 -2.68 -11.42 5.07
CA TRP A 49 -2.38 -10.02 4.86
C TRP A 49 -2.07 -9.74 3.39
N THR A 50 -2.72 -8.69 2.88
CA THR A 50 -2.44 -8.08 1.59
C THR A 50 -2.05 -6.62 1.80
N ALA A 51 -1.38 -6.00 0.82
CA ALA A 51 -0.99 -4.59 0.93
C ALA A 51 -2.20 -3.69 1.21
N CYS A 52 -3.32 -3.91 0.51
CA CYS A 52 -4.52 -3.12 0.78
C CYS A 52 -5.09 -3.37 2.18
N ALA A 53 -5.09 -4.61 2.67
CA ALA A 53 -5.59 -4.92 4.00
C ALA A 53 -4.76 -4.27 5.12
N VAL A 54 -3.44 -4.20 4.93
CA VAL A 54 -2.54 -3.48 5.84
C VAL A 54 -2.90 -1.99 5.88
N GLU A 55 -3.00 -1.35 4.71
CA GLU A 55 -3.31 0.08 4.60
C GLU A 55 -4.68 0.42 5.21
N GLU A 56 -5.71 -0.37 4.89
CA GLU A 56 -7.06 -0.21 5.43
C GLU A 56 -7.10 -0.47 6.95
N ARG A 57 -6.38 -1.48 7.46
CA ARG A 57 -6.29 -1.74 8.90
C ARG A 57 -5.65 -0.57 9.65
N LEU A 58 -4.54 -0.05 9.15
CA LEU A 58 -3.83 1.09 9.73
C LEU A 58 -4.73 2.33 9.73
N LYS A 59 -5.42 2.59 8.62
CA LYS A 59 -6.40 3.68 8.52
C LYS A 59 -7.54 3.54 9.53
N ARG A 60 -8.11 2.33 9.70
CA ARG A 60 -9.15 2.05 10.72
C ARG A 60 -8.64 2.21 12.14
N ALA A 61 -7.35 1.98 12.38
CA ALA A 61 -6.70 2.25 13.66
C ALA A 61 -6.38 3.75 13.88
N GLY A 62 -6.79 4.63 12.96
CA GLY A 62 -6.54 6.07 13.04
C GLY A 62 -5.09 6.45 12.78
N VAL A 63 -4.33 5.59 12.08
CA VAL A 63 -2.94 5.85 11.70
C VAL A 63 -2.93 6.57 10.35
N VAL A 64 -2.22 7.69 10.30
CA VAL A 64 -1.93 8.40 9.05
C VAL A 64 -0.69 7.79 8.43
N ILE A 65 -0.81 7.26 7.22
CA ILE A 65 0.28 6.61 6.50
C ILE A 65 0.56 7.31 5.17
N GLU A 66 1.83 7.40 4.83
CA GLU A 66 2.29 7.84 3.52
C GLU A 66 3.20 6.76 2.93
N LYS A 67 2.72 6.07 1.89
CA LYS A 67 3.48 5.01 1.22
C LYS A 67 4.65 5.61 0.43
N GLN A 68 5.83 5.05 0.62
CA GLN A 68 7.03 5.43 -0.11
C GLN A 68 7.12 4.66 -1.43
N ALA A 69 7.71 5.28 -2.46
CA ALA A 69 7.82 4.68 -3.79
C ALA A 69 8.87 3.56 -3.84
N ASP A 70 9.96 3.74 -3.12
CA ASP A 70 11.08 2.80 -3.12
C ASP A 70 10.81 1.64 -2.13
N PRO A 71 10.93 0.38 -2.58
CA PRO A 71 10.87 -0.76 -1.68
C PRO A 71 12.14 -0.86 -0.84
N VAL A 72 12.02 -1.44 0.35
CA VAL A 72 13.16 -1.78 1.21
C VAL A 72 13.56 -3.24 1.00
N GLN A 73 14.86 -3.51 0.98
CA GLN A 73 15.39 -4.88 0.91
C GLN A 73 16.38 -5.11 2.04
N HIS A 74 16.10 -6.11 2.86
CA HIS A 74 17.05 -6.61 3.86
C HIS A 74 17.64 -7.95 3.40
N PRO A 75 18.95 -8.21 3.59
CA PRO A 75 19.55 -9.50 3.22
C PRO A 75 18.97 -10.71 3.97
N PHE A 76 18.29 -10.48 5.10
CA PHE A 76 17.68 -11.50 5.95
C PHE A 76 16.16 -11.61 5.77
N MET A 77 15.57 -10.81 4.87
CA MET A 77 14.18 -10.95 4.44
C MET A 77 14.18 -11.39 2.97
N SER A 78 13.60 -12.55 2.68
CA SER A 78 13.60 -13.16 1.34
C SER A 78 12.63 -12.49 0.36
N VAL A 79 11.78 -11.58 0.84
CA VAL A 79 10.86 -10.77 0.04
C VAL A 79 11.20 -9.28 0.17
N PRO A 80 10.95 -8.45 -0.86
CA PRO A 80 11.04 -7.01 -0.71
C PRO A 80 9.93 -6.49 0.23
N GLY A 81 10.24 -5.42 0.95
CA GLY A 81 9.31 -4.73 1.84
C GLY A 81 8.74 -3.47 1.21
N ALA A 82 7.51 -3.13 1.60
CA ALA A 82 6.92 -1.82 1.35
C ALA A 82 7.21 -0.88 2.53
N THR A 83 7.58 0.36 2.25
CA THR A 83 7.90 1.35 3.28
C THR A 83 6.79 2.39 3.40
N TYR A 84 6.45 2.74 4.64
CA TYR A 84 5.45 3.75 4.98
C TYR A 84 5.99 4.73 6.02
N HIS A 85 5.79 6.03 5.81
CA HIS A 85 5.95 7.03 6.85
C HIS A 85 4.67 7.15 7.67
N ILE A 86 4.80 7.29 9.00
CA ILE A 86 3.69 7.29 9.94
C ILE A 86 3.53 8.69 10.54
N GLY A 87 2.62 9.47 9.97
CA GLY A 87 2.39 10.87 10.31
C GLY A 87 3.50 11.84 9.86
N ASN A 88 4.77 11.44 9.93
CA ASN A 88 5.93 12.15 9.40
C ASN A 88 7.08 11.16 9.09
N ALA A 89 8.18 11.66 8.51
CA ALA A 89 9.32 10.85 8.06
C ALA A 89 10.22 10.31 9.19
N GLU A 90 10.03 10.70 10.45
CA GLU A 90 10.81 10.18 11.59
C GLU A 90 10.24 8.85 12.13
N HIS A 91 9.09 8.42 11.61
CA HIS A 91 8.44 7.19 12.00
C HIS A 91 8.22 6.34 10.76
N GLU A 92 8.92 5.23 10.68
CA GLU A 92 8.90 4.37 9.51
C GLU A 92 8.31 3.00 9.87
N LEU A 93 7.52 2.46 8.97
CA LEU A 93 6.99 1.11 9.01
C LEU A 93 7.40 0.41 7.71
N GLU A 94 8.19 -0.65 7.86
CA GLU A 94 8.54 -1.56 6.78
C GLU A 94 7.65 -2.80 6.86
N VAL A 95 6.98 -3.18 5.76
CA VAL A 95 6.03 -4.30 5.71
C VAL A 95 6.49 -5.33 4.69
N PHE A 96 6.71 -6.55 5.15
CA PHE A 96 7.10 -7.71 4.35
C PHE A 96 5.93 -8.71 4.31
N LEU A 97 5.36 -8.90 3.12
CA LEU A 97 4.24 -9.81 2.89
C LEU A 97 4.73 -11.07 2.20
N TYR A 98 4.64 -12.19 2.92
CA TYR A 98 5.07 -13.49 2.44
C TYR A 98 3.92 -14.24 1.75
N PRO A 99 4.23 -15.24 0.92
CA PRO A 99 3.22 -16.12 0.34
C PRO A 99 2.50 -16.98 1.40
N SER A 100 3.12 -17.23 2.56
CA SER A 100 2.51 -17.98 3.66
C SER A 100 3.14 -17.65 5.03
N ALA A 101 2.50 -18.09 6.11
CA ALA A 101 3.02 -17.97 7.47
C ALA A 101 4.34 -18.75 7.66
N GLU A 102 4.47 -19.92 7.04
CA GLU A 102 5.67 -20.75 7.13
C GLU A 102 6.85 -20.07 6.43
N ALA A 103 6.62 -19.45 5.26
CA ALA A 103 7.65 -18.69 4.56
C ALA A 103 8.15 -17.51 5.43
N ARG A 104 7.22 -16.76 6.04
CA ARG A 104 7.56 -15.70 6.99
C ARG A 104 8.31 -16.23 8.21
N ALA A 105 7.91 -17.39 8.74
CA ALA A 105 8.54 -17.99 9.91
C ALA A 105 10.00 -18.39 9.65
N ARG A 106 10.34 -18.87 8.44
CA ARG A 106 11.73 -19.22 8.09
C ARG A 106 12.68 -18.03 8.24
N ASP A 107 12.24 -16.84 7.85
CA ASP A 107 13.07 -15.63 7.93
C ASP A 107 13.09 -15.05 9.34
N THR A 108 11.92 -14.99 10.00
CA THR A 108 11.78 -14.30 11.28
C THR A 108 12.21 -15.11 12.50
N ALA A 109 12.18 -16.45 12.44
CA ALA A 109 12.54 -17.30 13.59
C ALA A 109 14.03 -17.22 13.98
N ALA A 110 14.89 -16.86 13.02
CA ALA A 110 16.33 -16.73 13.24
C ALA A 110 16.73 -15.33 13.74
N LEU A 111 15.79 -14.37 13.79
CA LEU A 111 16.07 -13.00 14.22
C LEU A 111 16.12 -12.89 15.75
N ASP A 112 17.01 -12.04 16.23
CA ASP A 112 16.95 -11.54 17.60
C ASP A 112 15.80 -10.52 17.71
N SER A 113 14.88 -10.73 18.65
CA SER A 113 13.69 -9.90 18.81
C SER A 113 13.98 -8.49 19.31
N THR A 114 15.17 -8.25 19.88
CA THR A 114 15.59 -6.95 20.42
C THR A 114 16.30 -6.12 19.34
N THR A 115 17.14 -6.76 18.53
CA THR A 115 17.92 -6.05 17.49
C THR A 115 17.32 -6.16 16.10
N VAL A 116 16.28 -6.98 15.92
CA VAL A 116 15.63 -7.29 14.63
C VAL A 116 16.67 -7.61 13.57
N SER A 117 17.63 -8.46 13.93
CA SER A 117 18.73 -8.86 13.06
C SER A 117 19.08 -10.34 13.25
N PRO A 118 19.67 -11.00 12.25
CA PRO A 118 20.18 -12.35 12.42
C PRO A 118 21.17 -12.43 13.59
N ARG A 119 21.17 -13.55 14.31
CA ARG A 119 22.11 -13.78 15.42
C ARG A 119 23.56 -13.63 14.95
N GLY A 120 24.34 -12.87 15.69
CA GLY A 120 25.74 -12.59 15.35
C GLY A 120 25.95 -11.47 14.34
N THR A 121 24.88 -10.95 13.73
CA THR A 121 24.91 -9.81 12.82
C THR A 121 24.33 -8.58 13.51
N ARG A 122 24.95 -7.42 13.31
CA ARG A 122 24.37 -6.12 13.73
C ARG A 122 23.90 -5.35 12.51
N VAL A 123 22.63 -5.00 12.50
CA VAL A 123 22.05 -4.05 11.57
C VAL A 123 22.04 -2.68 12.26
N ALA A 124 22.52 -1.66 11.56
CA ALA A 124 22.52 -0.30 12.08
C ALA A 124 21.17 0.36 11.76
N TRP A 125 20.24 0.28 12.70
CA TRP A 125 18.95 0.96 12.60
C TRP A 125 19.08 2.43 13.00
N ARG A 126 18.37 3.33 12.30
CA ARG A 126 18.35 4.76 12.63
C ARG A 126 17.65 5.04 13.96
N THR A 127 16.67 4.22 14.29
CA THR A 127 15.88 4.25 15.53
C THR A 127 15.73 2.82 16.06
N PRO A 128 15.33 2.62 17.33
CA PRO A 128 15.04 1.29 17.86
C PRO A 128 14.03 0.55 16.98
N PRO A 129 14.35 -0.67 16.50
CA PRO A 129 13.43 -1.46 15.73
C PRO A 129 12.49 -2.26 16.64
N THR A 130 11.25 -2.46 16.20
CA THR A 130 10.30 -3.41 16.80
C THR A 130 9.78 -4.33 15.72
N LEU A 131 9.97 -5.64 15.90
CA LEU A 131 9.44 -6.66 14.99
C LEU A 131 8.02 -7.05 15.41
N VAL A 132 7.07 -6.93 14.48
CA VAL A 132 5.71 -7.43 14.61
C VAL A 132 5.50 -8.51 13.57
N VAL A 133 4.90 -9.63 13.98
CA VAL A 133 4.57 -10.73 13.07
C VAL A 133 3.13 -11.17 13.22
N SER A 134 2.47 -11.47 12.12
CA SER A 134 1.09 -11.94 12.13
C SER A 134 0.76 -12.69 10.84
N ASN A 135 0.38 -13.97 10.93
CA ASN A 135 0.16 -14.84 9.77
C ASN A 135 1.33 -14.75 8.75
N ASN A 136 1.09 -14.31 7.51
CA ASN A 136 2.10 -14.13 6.46
C ASN A 136 2.80 -12.75 6.48
N LEU A 137 2.51 -11.89 7.45
CA LEU A 137 3.12 -10.56 7.60
C LEU A 137 4.27 -10.59 8.59
N ALA A 138 5.35 -9.90 8.23
CA ALA A 138 6.35 -9.37 9.15
C ALA A 138 6.43 -7.85 8.94
N ALA A 139 6.50 -7.09 10.03
CA ALA A 139 6.64 -5.64 9.99
C ALA A 139 7.76 -5.20 10.93
N ILE A 140 8.58 -4.26 10.48
CA ILE A 140 9.61 -3.61 11.28
C ILE A 140 9.17 -2.17 11.50
N ILE A 141 8.94 -1.81 12.76
CA ILE A 141 8.59 -0.46 13.18
C ILE A 141 9.87 0.24 13.62
N LEU A 142 10.14 1.40 13.04
CA LEU A 142 11.28 2.26 13.35
C LEU A 142 10.75 3.58 13.92
N SER A 143 10.75 3.71 15.25
CA SER A 143 10.30 4.93 15.93
C SER A 143 10.86 5.03 17.34
N PHE A 144 11.05 6.27 17.82
CA PHE A 144 11.31 6.57 19.24
C PHE A 144 10.03 6.86 20.04
N ASN A 145 8.86 6.84 19.39
CA ASN A 145 7.60 7.16 20.04
C ASN A 145 6.85 5.88 20.43
N ASP A 146 6.93 5.52 21.72
CA ASP A 146 6.31 4.31 22.25
C ASP A 146 4.81 4.21 21.95
N ARG A 147 4.08 5.33 21.94
CA ARG A 147 2.65 5.33 21.61
C ARG A 147 2.39 4.97 20.14
N THR A 148 3.27 5.43 19.24
CA THR A 148 3.22 5.05 17.82
C THR A 148 3.54 3.56 17.67
N VAL A 149 4.59 3.06 18.34
CA VAL A 149 4.97 1.65 18.32
C VAL A 149 3.84 0.75 18.84
N GLU A 150 3.26 1.09 20.00
CA GLU A 150 2.16 0.35 20.61
C GLU A 150 0.94 0.31 19.69
N ARG A 151 0.54 1.45 19.13
CA ARG A 151 -0.62 1.52 18.22
C ARG A 151 -0.44 0.66 16.97
N LEU A 152 0.73 0.73 16.34
CA LEU A 152 1.05 -0.07 15.15
C LEU A 152 1.09 -1.57 15.49
N THR A 153 1.69 -1.92 16.64
CA THR A 153 1.76 -3.29 17.13
C THR A 153 0.35 -3.84 17.36
N LEU A 154 -0.53 -3.11 18.04
CA LEU A 154 -1.92 -3.53 18.28
C LEU A 154 -2.71 -3.67 16.97
N ALA A 155 -2.49 -2.77 16.01
CA ALA A 155 -3.18 -2.81 14.72
C ALA A 155 -2.82 -4.05 13.90
N LEU A 156 -1.54 -4.45 13.89
CA LEU A 156 -0.99 -5.48 13.01
C LEU A 156 -0.86 -6.86 13.67
N ALA A 157 -0.61 -6.94 14.98
CA ALA A 157 -0.38 -8.23 15.66
C ALA A 157 -1.64 -9.11 15.72
N ALA A 158 -2.83 -8.50 15.79
CA ALA A 158 -4.10 -9.21 15.96
C ALA A 158 -4.50 -10.11 14.77
N GLY A 159 -3.83 -9.98 13.62
CA GLY A 159 -4.20 -10.71 12.39
C GLY A 159 -5.49 -10.20 11.75
N LEU A 160 -5.78 -10.73 10.57
CA LEU A 160 -7.08 -10.58 9.93
C LEU A 160 -8.01 -11.70 10.41
N PRO A 161 -9.32 -11.47 10.49
CA PRO A 161 -10.29 -12.52 10.76
C PRO A 161 -10.18 -13.67 9.75
N GLU A 162 -10.36 -14.90 10.22
CA GLU A 162 -10.44 -16.06 9.34
C GLU A 162 -11.71 -16.00 8.49
N PRO A 163 -11.65 -16.42 7.20
CA PRO A 163 -12.83 -16.46 6.36
C PRO A 163 -13.86 -17.44 6.94
N GLU A 164 -15.13 -17.01 6.97
CA GLU A 164 -16.22 -17.84 7.47
C GLU A 164 -16.38 -19.09 6.58
N LYS A 165 -16.31 -20.28 7.17
CA LYS A 165 -16.54 -21.53 6.44
C LYS A 165 -18.00 -21.61 6.02
N ARG A 166 -18.28 -21.34 4.74
CA ARG A 166 -19.62 -21.47 4.15
C ARG A 166 -19.91 -22.89 3.70
#